data_AF-A0A286DXX2-F1
#
_entry.id   AF-A0A286DXX2-F1
#
_cell.length_a   1.000
_cell.length_b   1.000
_cell.length_c   1.000
_cell.angle_alpha   90.00
_cell.angle_beta   90.00
_cell.angle_gamma   90.00
#
_symmetry.space_group_name_H-M   'P 1'
#
loop_
_entity.id
_entity.type
_entity.pdbx_description
1 polymer ?
#
loop_
_entity_poly.entity_id
_entity_poly.type
_entity_poly.pdbx_seq_one_letter_code
_entity_poly.pdbx_strand_id
1 'polypeptide(L)'
;MTSTPPGSSPPSSAPRPAPTSAGGGAPGSAERAGRRHVVALVVTDRTPDFELAVPCEVFGLDRSDLVDPWYELRLCAGEPGELRTASGLVVPTTHGLDALAEADTVMVAACARSRQLVPPPELISAVREAHRRGRRVVSLCAGAYVLAEAGLLDGRRATTHWMNATDFAHRYPTVDFDPEPLYIDTGSILTSAGTGSVIDLCLHLVRRDLGAAVANEVARRMVVPPHREGGQTQFAKPLARSSGRGGDGLAPVLDWARERLDQPLTVPGLAREAGLSERTFARRFRDTLGTTPLRWLLQERVRLAQELLETTDEPVETIAHRAGFGTAANLRHHFRRTTTVSPATYRHVFRHRSAGVRAKAPTRPPERPGLSPGSAAGTAPLAHPAPQPPEQSPPVHPHALTPLSDPTLHGE
;
A
#
# COMPACT_ATOMS: atom_id res chain seq x y z
N MET A 1 22.54 -60.01 52.75
CA MET A 1 23.70 -60.87 52.40
C MET A 1 23.18 -62.30 52.30
N THR A 2 23.34 -63.11 51.27
CA THR A 2 23.87 -63.02 49.89
C THR A 2 23.43 -64.36 49.29
N SER A 3 22.72 -64.38 48.17
CA SER A 3 22.41 -65.64 47.48
C SER A 3 22.35 -65.43 45.97
N THR A 4 23.27 -66.08 45.28
CA THR A 4 23.27 -66.51 43.88
C THR A 4 23.48 -68.04 43.95
N PRO A 5 23.12 -68.93 42.98
CA PRO A 5 22.82 -68.75 41.54
C PRO A 5 21.59 -69.63 41.11
N PRO A 6 21.41 -70.18 39.87
CA PRO A 6 22.07 -69.96 38.58
C PRO A 6 21.15 -69.75 37.34
N GLY A 7 21.80 -69.29 36.27
CA GLY A 7 21.58 -69.44 34.82
C GLY A 7 20.29 -70.01 34.23
N SER A 8 19.72 -69.23 33.31
CA SER A 8 18.88 -69.71 32.20
C SER A 8 18.99 -68.74 31.01
N SER A 9 19.47 -69.25 29.87
CA SER A 9 19.53 -68.58 28.56
C SER A 9 18.14 -68.25 28.01
N PRO A 10 17.97 -67.19 27.20
CA PRO A 10 16.86 -67.06 26.26
C PRO A 10 17.30 -67.16 24.78
N PRO A 11 16.35 -67.39 23.85
CA PRO A 11 16.61 -68.04 22.58
C PRO A 11 16.78 -67.12 21.36
N SER A 12 17.40 -67.72 20.34
CA SER A 12 17.40 -67.48 18.88
C SER A 12 16.55 -66.34 18.32
N SER A 13 17.26 -65.48 17.57
CA SER A 13 16.79 -64.42 16.69
C SER A 13 15.83 -64.89 15.59
N ALA A 14 14.68 -64.21 15.47
CA ALA A 14 13.84 -64.20 14.26
C ALA A 14 14.24 -63.03 13.34
N PRO A 15 14.19 -63.17 12.00
CA PRO A 15 14.67 -62.17 11.07
C PRO A 15 13.71 -60.98 10.92
N ARG A 16 14.28 -59.77 10.87
CA ARG A 16 13.53 -58.51 10.60
C ARG A 16 12.98 -58.53 9.16
N PRO A 17 11.74 -58.07 8.92
CA PRO A 17 11.24 -57.90 7.57
C PRO A 17 11.93 -56.71 6.89
N ALA A 18 12.27 -56.86 5.61
CA ALA A 18 12.84 -55.83 4.77
C ALA A 18 11.88 -54.64 4.61
N PRO A 19 12.38 -53.39 4.54
CA PRO A 19 11.54 -52.24 4.27
C PRO A 19 11.06 -52.28 2.81
N THR A 20 9.75 -52.37 2.65
CA THR A 20 9.03 -52.13 1.40
C THR A 20 9.28 -50.71 0.91
N SER A 21 9.93 -50.60 -0.25
CA SER A 21 10.04 -49.37 -1.03
C SER A 21 8.65 -48.94 -1.54
N ALA A 22 8.20 -47.75 -1.14
CA ALA A 22 7.02 -47.13 -1.72
C ALA A 22 7.22 -45.60 -1.83
N GLY A 23 7.12 -45.10 -3.07
CA GLY A 23 6.65 -43.76 -3.39
C GLY A 23 7.68 -42.64 -3.34
N GLY A 24 8.19 -42.25 -4.51
CA GLY A 24 8.98 -41.04 -4.70
C GLY A 24 8.21 -39.78 -4.25
N GLY A 25 8.67 -39.17 -3.16
CA GLY A 25 8.33 -37.80 -2.81
C GLY A 25 9.04 -36.83 -3.74
N ALA A 26 8.30 -35.82 -4.22
CA ALA A 26 8.86 -34.74 -5.01
C ALA A 26 10.06 -34.09 -4.27
N PRO A 27 11.15 -33.72 -4.98
CA PRO A 27 12.40 -33.26 -4.35
C PRO A 27 12.34 -31.87 -3.68
N GLY A 28 11.16 -31.29 -3.42
CA GLY A 28 11.02 -29.87 -3.07
C GLY A 28 10.72 -29.50 -1.61
N SER A 29 10.46 -30.46 -0.72
CA SER A 29 10.01 -30.15 0.65
C SER A 29 11.14 -29.96 1.67
N ALA A 30 12.26 -30.68 1.51
CA ALA A 30 13.41 -30.55 2.41
C ALA A 30 14.36 -29.40 2.01
N GLU A 31 14.49 -29.09 0.71
CA GLU A 31 15.33 -27.99 0.20
C GLU A 31 14.79 -26.58 0.53
N ARG A 32 13.49 -26.47 0.84
CA ARG A 32 12.87 -25.21 1.27
C ARG A 32 13.10 -24.89 2.75
N ALA A 33 13.46 -25.88 3.57
CA ALA A 33 13.72 -25.69 4.98
C ALA A 33 15.10 -25.02 5.17
N GLY A 34 15.12 -23.68 5.21
CA GLY A 34 16.33 -22.89 5.46
C GLY A 34 16.66 -21.84 4.39
N ARG A 35 15.93 -21.77 3.27
CA ARG A 35 16.11 -20.72 2.26
C ARG A 35 15.26 -19.50 2.59
N ARG A 36 15.84 -18.28 2.49
CA ARG A 36 15.11 -17.00 2.57
C ARG A 36 13.97 -16.97 1.54
N HIS A 37 12.76 -16.61 1.98
CA HIS A 37 11.63 -16.42 1.09
C HIS A 37 11.84 -15.14 0.28
N VAL A 38 11.90 -15.24 -1.05
CA VAL A 38 12.20 -14.11 -1.92
C VAL A 38 10.91 -13.41 -2.35
N VAL A 39 10.85 -12.10 -2.13
CA VAL A 39 9.78 -11.21 -2.58
C VAL A 39 10.33 -10.28 -3.65
N ALA A 40 9.88 -10.42 -4.89
CA ALA A 40 10.20 -9.49 -5.97
C ALA A 40 9.11 -8.42 -6.06
N LEU A 41 9.45 -7.16 -5.75
CA LEU A 41 8.56 -6.01 -5.89
C LEU A 41 8.87 -5.29 -7.20
N VAL A 42 7.95 -5.38 -8.15
CA VAL A 42 8.02 -4.65 -9.42
C VAL A 42 7.62 -3.20 -9.21
N VAL A 43 8.46 -2.29 -9.71
CA VAL A 43 8.22 -0.84 -9.69
C VAL A 43 8.18 -0.31 -11.12
N THR A 44 7.19 0.52 -11.45
CA THR A 44 7.15 1.28 -12.71
C THR A 44 7.40 2.77 -12.44
N ASP A 45 7.68 3.57 -13.46
CA ASP A 45 7.86 5.00 -13.27
C ASP A 45 6.59 5.65 -12.71
N ARG A 46 6.80 6.71 -11.92
CA ARG A 46 5.78 7.46 -11.18
C ARG A 46 4.97 6.60 -10.20
N THR A 47 5.55 5.52 -9.66
CA THR A 47 4.87 4.70 -8.65
C THR A 47 4.48 5.53 -7.42
N PRO A 48 3.27 5.37 -6.85
CA PRO A 48 2.90 5.97 -5.59
C PRO A 48 3.84 5.57 -4.44
N ASP A 49 4.33 6.58 -3.71
CA ASP A 49 5.35 6.42 -2.67
C ASP A 49 4.91 5.49 -1.53
N PHE A 50 3.65 5.58 -1.11
CA PHE A 50 3.15 4.83 0.04
C PHE A 50 3.06 3.34 -0.25
N GLU A 51 2.49 2.97 -1.40
CA GLU A 51 2.36 1.59 -1.85
C GLU A 51 3.70 0.93 -2.16
N LEU A 52 4.73 1.71 -2.50
CA LEU A 52 6.12 1.26 -2.57
C LEU A 52 6.74 1.07 -1.17
N ALA A 53 6.54 2.04 -0.26
CA ALA A 53 7.19 2.05 1.05
C ALA A 53 6.72 0.91 1.96
N VAL A 54 5.45 0.50 1.88
CA VAL A 54 4.90 -0.52 2.80
C VAL A 54 5.55 -1.89 2.60
N PRO A 55 5.68 -2.46 1.39
CA PRO A 55 6.45 -3.69 1.18
C PRO A 55 7.91 -3.57 1.63
N CYS A 56 8.55 -2.42 1.43
CA CYS A 56 9.92 -2.16 1.90
C CYS A 56 10.01 -2.25 3.43
N GLU A 57 9.06 -1.64 4.16
CA GLU A 57 8.98 -1.68 5.62
C GLU A 57 8.72 -3.12 6.15
N VAL A 58 7.83 -3.87 5.49
CA VAL A 58 7.40 -5.20 5.96
C VAL A 58 8.43 -6.28 5.62
N PHE A 59 8.91 -6.32 4.38
CA PHE A 59 9.74 -7.40 3.85
C PHE A 59 11.22 -7.04 3.70
N GLY A 60 11.55 -5.75 3.59
CA GLY A 60 12.91 -5.27 3.31
C GLY A 60 13.76 -4.97 4.55
N LEU A 61 13.12 -4.70 5.70
CA LEU A 61 13.85 -4.55 6.96
C LEU A 61 14.24 -5.91 7.53
N ASP A 62 15.46 -6.02 8.05
CA ASP A 62 15.89 -7.20 8.78
C ASP A 62 15.08 -7.36 10.06
N ARG A 63 14.37 -8.48 10.18
CA ARG A 63 13.62 -8.89 11.37
C ARG A 63 13.97 -10.32 11.77
N SER A 64 15.23 -10.70 11.56
CA SER A 64 15.76 -12.02 11.94
C SER A 64 15.68 -12.28 13.45
N ASP A 65 15.49 -11.23 14.26
CA ASP A 65 15.16 -11.33 15.69
C ASP A 65 13.76 -11.91 15.97
N LEU A 66 12.85 -11.86 15.00
CA LEU A 66 11.52 -12.49 15.07
C LEU A 66 11.53 -13.90 14.49
N VAL A 67 12.07 -14.05 13.28
CA VAL A 67 12.20 -15.32 12.55
C VAL A 67 13.43 -15.23 11.65
N ASP A 68 14.31 -16.22 11.74
CA ASP A 68 15.48 -16.36 10.86
C ASP A 68 15.36 -17.66 10.05
N PRO A 69 15.44 -17.62 8.70
CA PRO A 69 15.56 -16.41 7.87
C PRO A 69 14.30 -15.54 7.79
N TRP A 70 14.50 -14.20 7.79
CA TRP A 70 13.48 -13.26 7.31
C TRP A 70 13.36 -13.27 5.78
N TYR A 71 12.48 -12.46 5.21
CA TYR A 71 12.33 -12.28 3.77
C TYR A 71 13.57 -11.64 3.12
N GLU A 72 13.75 -11.92 1.82
CA GLU A 72 14.64 -11.16 0.94
C GLU A 72 13.78 -10.35 -0.04
N LEU A 73 13.83 -9.02 0.05
CA LEU A 73 13.12 -8.13 -0.86
C LEU A 73 14.02 -7.71 -2.04
N ARG A 74 13.57 -7.97 -3.27
CA ARG A 74 14.21 -7.53 -4.51
C ARG A 74 13.37 -6.47 -5.20
N LEU A 75 13.88 -5.24 -5.31
CA LEU A 75 13.26 -4.18 -6.11
C LEU A 75 13.60 -4.39 -7.58
N CYS A 76 12.56 -4.64 -8.39
CA CYS A 76 12.68 -5.00 -9.80
C CYS A 76 12.16 -3.87 -10.69
N ALA A 77 12.94 -3.47 -11.69
CA ALA A 77 12.52 -2.50 -12.69
C ALA A 77 11.42 -3.11 -13.57
N GLY A 78 10.27 -2.46 -13.63
CA GLY A 78 9.14 -2.83 -14.49
C GLY A 78 9.30 -2.37 -15.94
N GLU A 79 10.24 -1.47 -16.20
CA GLU A 79 10.49 -0.85 -17.50
C GLU A 79 11.92 -0.28 -17.56
N PRO A 80 12.47 -0.05 -18.76
CA PRO A 80 13.80 0.54 -18.92
C PRO A 80 13.88 1.99 -18.42
N GLY A 81 15.05 2.37 -17.93
CA GLY A 81 15.38 3.74 -17.53
C GLY A 81 15.35 3.97 -16.02
N GLU A 82 15.64 5.22 -15.63
CA GLU A 82 15.58 5.63 -14.22
C GLU A 82 14.12 5.75 -13.78
N LEU A 83 13.75 5.03 -12.73
CA LEU A 83 12.40 5.04 -12.19
C LEU A 83 12.28 6.02 -11.04
N ARG A 84 11.19 6.78 -11.01
CA ARG A 84 10.88 7.71 -9.94
C ARG A 84 9.55 7.41 -9.28
N THR A 85 9.41 7.78 -8.01
CA THR A 85 8.09 7.80 -7.37
C THR A 85 7.25 8.97 -7.90
N ALA A 86 5.96 8.96 -7.59
CA ALA A 86 5.06 10.06 -7.91
C ALA A 86 5.51 11.40 -7.29
N SER A 87 6.12 11.36 -6.11
CA SER A 87 6.71 12.54 -5.47
C SER A 87 8.06 12.97 -6.05
N GLY A 88 8.70 12.12 -6.88
CA GLY A 88 9.93 12.43 -7.61
C GLY A 88 11.21 11.80 -7.05
N LEU A 89 11.11 10.94 -6.04
CA LEU A 89 12.26 10.21 -5.48
C LEU A 89 12.76 9.18 -6.49
N VAL A 90 14.07 9.08 -6.69
CA VAL A 90 14.67 8.02 -7.51
C VAL A 90 14.54 6.69 -6.77
N VAL A 91 14.05 5.66 -7.47
CA VAL A 91 13.92 4.30 -6.94
C VAL A 91 15.05 3.44 -7.50
N PRO A 92 16.10 3.16 -6.72
CA PRO A 92 17.18 2.29 -7.17
C PRO A 92 16.65 0.86 -7.29
N THR A 93 16.57 0.36 -8.52
CA THR A 93 16.22 -1.02 -8.81
C THR A 93 17.49 -1.76 -9.21
N THR A 94 17.81 -2.83 -8.47
CA THR A 94 19.01 -3.64 -8.69
C THR A 94 18.72 -4.89 -9.52
N HIS A 95 17.44 -5.18 -9.78
CA HIS A 95 16.98 -6.36 -10.49
C HIS A 95 16.07 -5.99 -11.67
N GLY A 96 16.05 -6.84 -12.70
CA GLY A 96 15.14 -6.74 -13.82
C GLY A 96 13.92 -7.65 -13.69
N LEU A 97 13.19 -7.79 -14.78
CA LEU A 97 11.99 -8.65 -14.86
C LEU A 97 12.30 -10.16 -14.80
N ASP A 98 13.53 -10.54 -15.12
CA ASP A 98 14.05 -11.91 -15.01
C ASP A 98 13.99 -12.44 -13.56
N ALA A 99 14.22 -11.58 -12.57
CA ALA A 99 14.17 -11.95 -11.15
C ALA A 99 12.78 -12.43 -10.67
N LEU A 100 11.69 -12.10 -11.38
CA LEU A 100 10.33 -12.52 -11.01
C LEU A 100 10.18 -14.05 -11.09
N ALA A 101 10.91 -14.70 -11.99
CA ALA A 101 10.86 -16.14 -12.16
C ALA A 101 11.46 -16.92 -10.98
N GLU A 102 12.41 -16.30 -10.28
CA GLU A 102 13.15 -16.89 -9.17
C GLU A 102 12.49 -16.62 -7.82
N ALA A 103 11.64 -15.58 -7.74
CA ALA A 103 10.98 -15.19 -6.52
C ALA A 103 9.92 -16.21 -6.07
N ASP A 104 9.68 -16.27 -4.76
CA ASP A 104 8.57 -17.05 -4.19
C ASP A 104 7.25 -16.26 -4.24
N THR A 105 7.33 -14.93 -4.06
CA THR A 105 6.23 -13.98 -4.26
C THR A 105 6.63 -12.90 -5.27
N VAL A 106 5.82 -12.65 -6.28
CA VAL A 106 5.89 -11.47 -7.15
C VAL A 106 4.83 -10.46 -6.71
N MET A 107 5.26 -9.26 -6.34
CA MET A 107 4.38 -8.14 -6.00
C MET A 107 4.47 -7.08 -7.09
N VAL A 108 3.34 -6.70 -7.68
CA VAL A 108 3.24 -5.58 -8.60
C VAL A 108 2.77 -4.36 -7.82
N ALA A 109 3.65 -3.37 -7.69
CA ALA A 109 3.34 -2.12 -7.00
C ALA A 109 2.22 -1.35 -7.69
N ALA A 110 1.68 -0.35 -6.98
CA ALA A 110 0.76 0.60 -7.58
C ALA A 110 1.48 1.35 -8.73
N CYS A 111 0.76 1.61 -9.81
CA CYS A 111 1.31 2.29 -10.98
C CYS A 111 0.50 3.55 -11.34
N ALA A 112 1.18 4.51 -11.97
CA ALA A 112 0.55 5.75 -12.42
C ALA A 112 -0.49 5.48 -13.52
N ARG A 113 -1.39 6.45 -13.75
CA ARG A 113 -2.49 6.29 -14.71
C ARG A 113 -2.02 5.95 -16.13
N SER A 114 -0.87 6.48 -16.56
CA SER A 114 -0.25 6.14 -17.85
C SER A 114 0.02 4.63 -17.98
N ARG A 115 0.53 4.00 -16.92
CA ARG A 115 0.83 2.56 -16.87
C ARG A 115 -0.38 1.69 -16.55
N GLN A 116 -1.46 2.25 -16.04
CA GLN A 116 -2.76 1.55 -15.98
C GLN A 116 -3.39 1.45 -17.38
N LEU A 117 -3.27 2.51 -18.17
CA LEU A 117 -3.80 2.56 -19.54
C LEU A 117 -2.98 1.68 -20.48
N VAL A 118 -1.65 1.78 -20.39
CA VAL A 118 -0.71 1.04 -21.23
C VAL A 118 0.40 0.44 -20.34
N PRO A 119 0.18 -0.74 -19.74
CA PRO A 119 1.23 -1.40 -18.99
C PRO A 119 2.35 -1.89 -19.92
N PRO A 120 3.62 -1.93 -19.46
CA PRO A 120 4.72 -2.44 -20.27
C PRO A 120 4.48 -3.91 -20.70
N PRO A 121 4.56 -4.25 -21.99
CA PRO A 121 4.31 -5.62 -22.49
C PRO A 121 5.27 -6.66 -21.89
N GLU A 122 6.51 -6.28 -21.66
CA GLU A 122 7.54 -7.14 -21.07
C GLU A 122 7.17 -7.47 -19.62
N LEU A 123 6.65 -6.48 -18.87
CA LEU A 123 6.17 -6.70 -17.50
C LEU A 123 4.97 -7.64 -17.47
N ILE A 124 3.98 -7.44 -18.34
CA ILE A 124 2.82 -8.33 -18.46
C ILE A 124 3.29 -9.78 -18.69
N SER A 125 4.22 -9.95 -19.63
CA SER A 125 4.77 -11.27 -19.99
C SER A 125 5.53 -11.92 -18.82
N ALA A 126 6.36 -11.15 -18.11
CA ALA A 126 7.12 -11.64 -16.97
C ALA A 126 6.23 -12.04 -15.79
N VAL A 127 5.19 -11.26 -15.48
CA VAL A 127 4.21 -11.59 -14.42
C VAL A 127 3.43 -12.85 -14.77
N ARG A 128 2.99 -12.98 -16.03
CA ARG A 128 2.30 -14.18 -16.51
C ARG A 128 3.19 -15.42 -16.39
N GLU A 129 4.45 -15.31 -16.79
CA GLU A 129 5.42 -16.40 -16.72
C GLU A 129 5.74 -16.81 -15.28
N ALA A 130 5.89 -15.85 -14.37
CA ALA A 130 6.08 -16.15 -12.95
C ALA A 130 4.89 -16.93 -12.37
N HIS A 131 3.65 -16.50 -12.67
CA HIS A 131 2.46 -17.26 -12.23
C HIS A 131 2.42 -18.68 -12.82
N ARG A 132 2.75 -18.83 -14.11
CA ARG A 132 2.83 -20.14 -14.78
C ARG A 132 3.85 -21.08 -14.12
N ARG A 133 4.95 -20.53 -13.58
CA ARG A 133 5.96 -21.26 -12.79
C ARG A 133 5.53 -21.54 -11.35
N GLY A 134 4.28 -21.24 -10.98
CA GLY A 134 3.72 -21.50 -9.66
C GLY A 134 4.10 -20.45 -8.62
N ARG A 135 4.57 -19.26 -9.03
CA ARG A 135 4.88 -18.18 -8.07
C ARG A 135 3.59 -17.54 -7.58
N ARG A 136 3.56 -17.12 -6.31
CA ARG A 136 2.44 -16.34 -5.77
C ARG A 136 2.51 -14.93 -6.36
N VAL A 137 1.42 -14.45 -6.96
CA VAL A 137 1.36 -13.11 -7.55
C VAL A 137 0.44 -12.21 -6.75
N VAL A 138 0.88 -10.99 -6.49
CA VAL A 138 0.19 -10.03 -5.64
C VAL A 138 0.12 -8.69 -6.35
N SER A 139 -1.05 -8.05 -6.37
CA SER A 139 -1.18 -6.66 -6.82
C SER A 139 -1.49 -5.70 -5.67
N LEU A 140 -0.79 -4.57 -5.67
CA LEU A 140 -1.06 -3.46 -4.77
C LEU A 140 -1.78 -2.35 -5.54
N CYS A 141 -3.00 -1.99 -5.11
CA CYS A 141 -3.76 -0.89 -5.72
C CYS A 141 -3.92 -1.11 -7.24
N ALA A 142 -3.51 -0.12 -8.03
CA ALA A 142 -3.51 -0.10 -9.48
C ALA A 142 -2.59 -1.14 -10.14
N GLY A 143 -1.74 -1.86 -9.40
CA GLY A 143 -1.02 -3.02 -9.94
C GLY A 143 -1.96 -4.10 -10.49
N ALA A 144 -3.23 -4.09 -10.09
CA ALA A 144 -4.27 -5.01 -10.58
C ALA A 144 -4.45 -4.92 -12.11
N TYR A 145 -4.22 -3.76 -12.74
CA TYR A 145 -4.30 -3.61 -14.19
C TYR A 145 -3.28 -4.48 -14.91
N VAL A 146 -2.07 -4.60 -14.37
CA VAL A 146 -1.02 -5.48 -14.93
C VAL A 146 -1.44 -6.95 -14.84
N LEU A 147 -2.01 -7.37 -13.70
CA LEU A 147 -2.50 -8.74 -13.53
C LEU A 147 -3.70 -9.04 -14.44
N ALA A 148 -4.58 -8.06 -14.66
CA ALA A 148 -5.71 -8.17 -15.58
C ALA A 148 -5.23 -8.33 -17.04
N GLU A 149 -4.32 -7.47 -17.52
CA GLU A 149 -3.72 -7.60 -18.86
C GLU A 149 -2.90 -8.90 -19.02
N ALA A 150 -2.34 -9.41 -17.91
CA ALA A 150 -1.68 -10.71 -17.91
C ALA A 150 -2.66 -11.90 -18.03
N GLY A 151 -3.98 -11.66 -17.98
CA GLY A 151 -5.03 -12.69 -18.00
C GLY A 151 -5.13 -13.46 -16.70
N LEU A 152 -4.49 -12.98 -15.63
CA LEU A 152 -4.43 -13.71 -14.36
C LEU A 152 -5.71 -13.57 -13.54
N LEU A 153 -6.53 -12.57 -13.82
CA LEU A 153 -7.76 -12.26 -13.07
C LEU A 153 -9.04 -12.76 -13.75
N ASP A 154 -8.95 -13.32 -14.97
CA ASP A 154 -10.12 -13.80 -15.71
C ASP A 154 -10.88 -14.88 -14.92
N GLY A 155 -12.18 -14.64 -14.70
CA GLY A 155 -13.06 -15.52 -13.92
C GLY A 155 -12.73 -15.60 -12.43
N ARG A 156 -11.84 -14.73 -11.92
CA ARG A 156 -11.44 -14.71 -10.51
C ARG A 156 -11.95 -13.48 -9.81
N ARG A 157 -12.24 -13.64 -8.52
CA ARG A 157 -12.60 -12.51 -7.67
C ARG A 157 -11.36 -11.64 -7.42
N ALA A 158 -11.48 -10.34 -7.68
CA ALA A 158 -10.38 -9.39 -7.52
C ALA A 158 -10.87 -8.02 -7.06
N THR A 159 -9.99 -7.26 -6.44
CA THR A 159 -10.25 -5.89 -6.00
C THR A 159 -9.11 -4.94 -6.37
N THR A 160 -9.44 -3.65 -6.47
CA THR A 160 -8.50 -2.55 -6.62
C THR A 160 -9.07 -1.30 -5.92
N HIS A 161 -8.34 -0.20 -5.95
CA HIS A 161 -8.77 1.04 -5.32
C HIS A 161 -10.13 1.49 -5.86
N TRP A 162 -11.06 1.87 -4.98
CA TRP A 162 -12.43 2.24 -5.33
C TRP A 162 -12.52 3.36 -6.40
N MET A 163 -11.55 4.28 -6.43
CA MET A 163 -11.49 5.33 -7.46
C MET A 163 -11.36 4.78 -8.89
N ASN A 164 -10.80 3.58 -9.03
CA ASN A 164 -10.63 2.88 -10.30
C ASN A 164 -11.75 1.89 -10.58
N ALA A 165 -12.72 1.70 -9.67
CA ALA A 165 -13.71 0.63 -9.74
C ALA A 165 -14.49 0.62 -11.07
N THR A 166 -15.03 1.77 -11.48
CA THR A 166 -15.80 1.88 -12.73
C THR A 166 -14.94 1.60 -13.96
N ASP A 167 -13.74 2.16 -14.02
CA ASP A 167 -12.82 1.96 -15.15
C ASP A 167 -12.35 0.51 -15.24
N PHE A 168 -11.97 -0.09 -14.12
CA PHE A 168 -11.49 -1.46 -14.06
C PHE A 168 -12.58 -2.46 -14.45
N ALA A 169 -13.79 -2.34 -13.88
CA ALA A 169 -14.91 -3.21 -14.20
C ALA A 169 -15.32 -3.13 -15.68
N HIS A 170 -15.25 -1.93 -16.27
CA HIS A 170 -15.55 -1.73 -17.69
C HIS A 170 -14.49 -2.35 -18.61
N ARG A 171 -13.20 -2.20 -18.28
CA ARG A 171 -12.10 -2.72 -19.10
C ARG A 171 -11.91 -4.23 -19.01
N TYR A 172 -12.23 -4.82 -17.86
CA TYR A 172 -12.00 -6.25 -17.60
C TYR A 172 -13.31 -6.95 -17.15
N PRO A 173 -14.31 -7.06 -18.03
CA PRO A 173 -15.64 -7.58 -17.69
C PRO A 173 -15.65 -9.08 -17.35
N THR A 174 -14.58 -9.81 -17.67
CA THR A 174 -14.36 -11.22 -17.33
C THR A 174 -13.92 -11.43 -15.88
N VAL A 175 -13.48 -10.36 -15.19
CA VAL A 175 -13.05 -10.41 -13.80
C VAL A 175 -14.29 -10.31 -12.89
N ASP A 176 -14.38 -11.16 -11.87
CA ASP A 176 -15.39 -11.05 -10.81
C ASP A 176 -14.98 -9.90 -9.86
N PHE A 177 -15.18 -8.67 -10.33
CA PHE A 177 -14.65 -7.49 -9.67
C PHE A 177 -15.51 -7.06 -8.49
N ASP A 178 -14.89 -7.02 -7.30
CA ASP A 178 -15.49 -6.53 -6.07
C ASP A 178 -14.71 -5.31 -5.53
N PRO A 179 -15.29 -4.10 -5.56
CA PRO A 179 -14.63 -2.89 -5.07
C PRO A 179 -14.71 -2.72 -3.55
N GLU A 180 -15.42 -3.58 -2.82
CA GLU A 180 -15.65 -3.37 -1.39
C GLU A 180 -14.46 -3.80 -0.51
N PRO A 181 -13.87 -5.00 -0.65
CA PRO A 181 -12.83 -5.50 0.25
C PRO A 181 -11.56 -4.65 0.27
N LEU A 182 -10.84 -4.63 1.41
CA LEU A 182 -9.48 -4.10 1.50
C LEU A 182 -8.51 -4.95 0.67
N TYR A 183 -8.66 -6.27 0.71
CA TYR A 183 -7.93 -7.19 -0.14
C TYR A 183 -8.71 -8.50 -0.34
N ILE A 184 -8.36 -9.21 -1.40
CA ILE A 184 -8.90 -10.53 -1.74
C ILE A 184 -7.73 -11.48 -1.91
N ASP A 185 -7.81 -12.64 -1.27
CA ASP A 185 -6.86 -13.76 -1.39
C ASP A 185 -7.57 -14.94 -2.08
N THR A 186 -7.07 -15.33 -3.26
CA THR A 186 -7.56 -16.49 -4.02
C THR A 186 -6.53 -17.63 -4.05
N GLY A 187 -5.65 -17.68 -3.05
CA GLY A 187 -4.60 -18.69 -2.91
C GLY A 187 -3.31 -18.28 -3.60
N SER A 188 -3.22 -18.44 -4.92
CA SER A 188 -2.02 -18.10 -5.71
C SER A 188 -1.97 -16.63 -6.15
N ILE A 189 -3.12 -15.95 -6.13
CA ILE A 189 -3.25 -14.55 -6.56
C ILE A 189 -3.94 -13.75 -5.45
N LEU A 190 -3.35 -12.61 -5.10
CA LEU A 190 -3.92 -11.68 -4.14
C LEU A 190 -3.98 -10.26 -4.71
N THR A 191 -5.05 -9.54 -4.42
CA THR A 191 -5.24 -8.17 -4.91
C THR A 191 -5.68 -7.26 -3.75
N SER A 192 -5.12 -6.05 -3.66
CA SER A 192 -5.50 -5.06 -2.63
C SER A 192 -6.04 -3.77 -3.23
N ALA A 193 -6.98 -3.18 -2.50
CA ALA A 193 -7.51 -1.83 -2.69
C ALA A 193 -6.45 -0.72 -2.72
N GLY A 194 -5.26 -0.93 -2.16
CA GLY A 194 -4.23 0.12 -2.09
C GLY A 194 -4.25 0.97 -0.83
N THR A 195 -3.31 1.92 -0.76
CA THR A 195 -3.07 2.80 0.38
C THR A 195 -3.01 2.01 1.69
N GLY A 196 -3.86 2.30 2.69
CA GLY A 196 -3.83 1.60 3.98
C GLY A 196 -4.05 0.09 3.86
N SER A 197 -4.77 -0.37 2.83
CA SER A 197 -5.03 -1.79 2.60
C SER A 197 -3.79 -2.57 2.14
N VAL A 198 -2.73 -1.88 1.71
CA VAL A 198 -1.43 -2.53 1.43
C VAL A 198 -0.80 -3.02 2.72
N ILE A 199 -0.95 -2.28 3.83
CA ILE A 199 -0.46 -2.73 5.15
C ILE A 199 -1.18 -4.02 5.53
N ASP A 200 -2.51 -4.05 5.40
CA ASP A 200 -3.31 -5.21 5.77
C ASP A 200 -2.96 -6.44 4.92
N LEU A 201 -2.76 -6.26 3.61
CA LEU A 201 -2.36 -7.36 2.72
C LEU A 201 -0.94 -7.85 3.02
N CYS A 202 0.03 -6.96 3.25
CA CYS A 202 1.39 -7.35 3.61
C CYS A 202 1.44 -8.10 4.95
N LEU A 203 0.70 -7.64 5.97
CA LEU A 203 0.59 -8.34 7.25
C LEU A 203 -0.16 -9.68 7.11
N HIS A 204 -1.16 -9.77 6.23
CA HIS A 204 -1.82 -11.03 5.89
C HIS A 204 -0.85 -12.04 5.27
N LEU A 205 0.05 -11.60 4.39
CA LEU A 205 1.10 -12.45 3.82
C LEU A 205 2.06 -12.96 4.90
N VAL A 206 2.55 -12.09 5.78
CA VAL A 206 3.40 -12.48 6.92
C VAL A 206 2.68 -13.49 7.81
N ARG A 207 1.39 -13.27 8.09
CA ARG A 207 0.57 -14.19 8.89
C ARG A 207 0.44 -15.56 8.25
N ARG A 208 0.27 -15.61 6.94
CA ARG A 208 0.12 -16.86 6.17
C ARG A 208 1.42 -17.64 6.12
N ASP A 209 2.55 -16.95 6.00
CA ASP A 209 3.86 -17.59 5.80
C ASP A 209 4.54 -17.93 7.14
N LEU A 210 4.47 -17.03 8.12
CA LEU A 210 5.23 -17.09 9.39
C LEU A 210 4.35 -17.13 10.65
N GLY A 211 3.02 -17.07 10.49
CA GLY A 211 2.06 -17.21 11.58
C GLY A 211 1.61 -15.88 12.22
N ALA A 212 0.51 -15.95 12.97
CA ALA A 212 -0.15 -14.77 13.53
C ALA A 212 0.66 -14.02 14.59
N ALA A 213 1.47 -14.71 15.38
CA ALA A 213 2.31 -14.07 16.41
C ALA A 213 3.34 -13.13 15.78
N VAL A 214 4.01 -13.58 14.72
CA VAL A 214 5.01 -12.79 13.97
C VAL A 214 4.35 -11.59 13.30
N ALA A 215 3.22 -11.79 12.61
CA ALA A 215 2.49 -10.71 11.97
C ALA A 215 2.02 -9.63 12.96
N ASN A 216 1.52 -10.03 14.14
CA ASN A 216 1.11 -9.09 15.18
C ASN A 216 2.29 -8.27 15.72
N GLU A 217 3.47 -8.87 15.85
CA GLU A 217 4.67 -8.18 16.31
C GLU A 217 5.21 -7.19 15.26
N VAL A 218 5.16 -7.55 13.96
CA VAL A 218 5.45 -6.61 12.87
C VAL A 218 4.47 -5.43 12.90
N ALA A 219 3.17 -5.69 13.02
CA ALA A 219 2.15 -4.65 13.11
C ALA A 219 2.36 -3.72 14.33
N ARG A 220 2.72 -4.29 15.49
CA ARG A 220 3.03 -3.53 16.71
C ARG A 220 4.23 -2.59 16.50
N ARG A 221 5.29 -3.06 15.84
CA ARG A 221 6.48 -2.24 15.52
C ARG A 221 6.18 -1.12 14.52
N MET A 222 5.28 -1.38 13.57
CA MET A 222 4.78 -0.38 12.63
C MET A 222 3.77 0.59 13.26
N VAL A 223 3.34 0.34 14.50
CA VAL A 223 2.31 1.12 15.21
C VAL A 223 0.98 1.15 14.44
N VAL A 224 0.60 0.00 13.89
CA VAL A 224 -0.68 -0.18 13.18
C VAL A 224 -1.54 -1.23 13.90
N PRO A 225 -2.87 -1.25 13.69
CA PRO A 225 -3.72 -2.30 14.22
C PRO A 225 -3.23 -3.69 13.76
N PRO A 226 -3.32 -4.72 14.62
CA PRO A 226 -2.68 -6.03 14.37
C PRO A 226 -3.15 -6.73 13.10
N HIS A 227 -4.38 -6.46 12.64
CA HIS A 227 -4.89 -6.89 11.33
C HIS A 227 -6.29 -6.30 11.10
N ARG A 228 -6.58 -5.82 9.88
CA ARG A 228 -7.96 -5.69 9.40
C ARG A 228 -8.25 -6.85 8.46
N GLU A 229 -9.37 -7.53 8.68
CA GLU A 229 -9.80 -8.61 7.79
C GLU A 229 -10.05 -8.07 6.38
N GLY A 230 -9.67 -8.85 5.36
CA GLY A 230 -9.78 -8.41 3.96
C GLY A 230 -11.19 -8.02 3.54
N GLY A 231 -12.21 -8.66 4.13
CA GLY A 231 -13.63 -8.35 3.88
C GLY A 231 -14.13 -7.02 4.46
N GLN A 232 -13.28 -6.24 5.15
CA GLN A 232 -13.66 -4.89 5.54
C GLN A 232 -13.80 -3.99 4.31
N THR A 233 -14.80 -3.10 4.34
CA THR A 233 -15.10 -2.20 3.22
C THR A 233 -14.09 -1.06 3.12
N GLN A 234 -13.67 -0.70 1.91
CA GLN A 234 -12.92 0.53 1.65
C GLN A 234 -13.72 1.76 2.10
N PHE A 235 -13.02 2.81 2.55
CA PHE A 235 -13.64 4.13 2.82
C PHE A 235 -13.94 4.84 1.49
N ALA A 236 -14.84 4.28 0.69
CA ALA A 236 -15.39 4.97 -0.47
C ALA A 236 -16.44 5.99 0.00
N LYS A 237 -16.39 7.23 -0.54
CA LYS A 237 -17.60 8.06 -0.56
C LYS A 237 -18.62 7.30 -1.41
N PRO A 238 -19.87 7.13 -0.99
CA PRO A 238 -20.88 6.54 -1.84
C PRO A 238 -20.90 7.32 -3.15
N LEU A 239 -20.50 6.68 -4.26
CA LEU A 239 -20.90 7.16 -5.57
C LEU A 239 -22.42 7.19 -5.51
N ALA A 240 -23.04 8.33 -5.81
CA ALA A 240 -24.48 8.47 -5.89
C ALA A 240 -25.00 7.44 -6.91
N ARG A 241 -25.33 6.24 -6.44
CA ARG A 241 -25.86 5.18 -7.27
C ARG A 241 -27.35 5.37 -7.35
N SER A 242 -27.75 5.65 -8.58
CA SER A 242 -29.10 5.65 -9.09
C SER A 242 -29.95 4.55 -8.45
N SER A 243 -31.14 4.98 -8.05
CA SER A 243 -32.23 4.24 -7.44
C SER A 243 -32.48 2.88 -8.11
N GLY A 244 -31.90 1.82 -7.54
CA GLY A 244 -32.28 0.43 -7.79
C GLY A 244 -33.01 -0.10 -6.57
N ARG A 245 -34.32 -0.30 -6.69
CA ARG A 245 -35.19 -0.84 -5.64
C ARG A 245 -34.66 -2.18 -5.12
N GLY A 246 -34.61 -2.31 -3.79
CA GLY A 246 -34.47 -3.60 -3.10
C GLY A 246 -33.05 -3.94 -2.67
N GLY A 247 -32.47 -3.17 -1.75
CA GLY A 247 -31.24 -3.55 -1.07
C GLY A 247 -31.53 -3.81 0.40
N ASP A 248 -31.47 -5.07 0.84
CA ASP A 248 -31.62 -5.45 2.24
C ASP A 248 -30.54 -4.83 3.16
N GLY A 249 -29.58 -4.03 2.69
CA GLY A 249 -28.49 -3.49 3.50
C GLY A 249 -28.84 -2.24 4.33
N LEU A 250 -28.06 -1.95 5.38
CA LEU A 250 -28.12 -0.66 6.09
C LEU A 250 -27.49 0.48 5.28
N ALA A 251 -26.63 0.20 4.29
CA ALA A 251 -25.87 1.24 3.58
C ALA A 251 -26.72 2.38 2.99
N PRO A 252 -27.85 2.12 2.27
CA PRO A 252 -28.65 3.20 1.70
C PRO A 252 -29.20 4.18 2.74
N VAL A 253 -29.65 3.69 3.90
CA VAL A 253 -30.19 4.56 4.97
C VAL A 253 -29.07 5.32 5.70
N LEU A 254 -27.87 4.75 5.82
CA LEU A 254 -26.72 5.46 6.40
C LEU A 254 -26.29 6.62 5.49
N ASP A 255 -26.28 6.41 4.18
CA ASP A 255 -25.92 7.45 3.21
C ASP A 255 -26.98 8.55 3.14
N TRP A 256 -28.25 8.16 3.09
CA TRP A 256 -29.37 9.08 3.21
C TRP A 256 -29.29 9.96 4.47
N ALA A 257 -28.88 9.37 5.61
CA ALA A 257 -28.73 10.09 6.87
C ALA A 257 -27.52 11.04 6.86
N ARG A 258 -26.40 10.65 6.24
CA ARG A 258 -25.19 11.50 6.11
C ARG A 258 -25.45 12.77 5.32
N GLU A 259 -26.28 12.70 4.29
CA GLU A 259 -26.70 13.86 3.49
C GLU A 259 -27.63 14.82 4.25
N ARG A 260 -28.19 14.40 5.40
CA ARG A 260 -29.26 15.10 6.13
C ARG A 260 -28.92 15.27 7.61
N LEU A 261 -27.63 15.29 7.96
CA LEU A 261 -27.21 15.35 9.37
C LEU A 261 -27.69 16.61 10.07
N ASP A 262 -27.88 17.71 9.33
CA ASP A 262 -28.43 19.00 9.75
C ASP A 262 -29.92 18.94 10.13
N GLN A 263 -30.64 17.90 9.69
CA GLN A 263 -32.07 17.72 9.92
C GLN A 263 -32.34 16.96 11.23
N PRO A 264 -33.57 17.04 11.80
CA PRO A 264 -33.95 16.32 13.02
C PRO A 264 -34.16 14.81 12.76
N LEU A 265 -33.08 14.10 12.45
CA LEU A 265 -33.09 12.65 12.25
C LEU A 265 -33.37 11.93 13.57
N THR A 266 -34.34 11.01 13.55
CA THR A 266 -34.73 10.17 14.69
C THR A 266 -34.53 8.70 14.35
N VAL A 267 -34.32 7.85 15.36
CA VAL A 267 -34.19 6.38 15.14
C VAL A 267 -35.45 5.79 14.48
N PRO A 268 -36.69 6.17 14.87
CA PRO A 268 -37.90 5.80 14.12
C PRO A 268 -37.89 6.28 12.66
N GLY A 269 -37.38 7.48 12.40
CA GLY A 269 -37.23 8.02 11.04
C GLY A 269 -36.29 7.18 10.18
N LEU A 270 -35.13 6.81 10.73
CA LEU A 270 -34.15 5.94 10.06
C LEU A 270 -34.72 4.54 9.82
N ALA A 271 -35.45 3.97 10.79
CA ALA A 271 -36.07 2.66 10.61
C ALA A 271 -37.12 2.69 9.48
N ARG A 272 -37.91 3.76 9.38
CA ARG A 272 -38.90 3.96 8.31
C ARG A 272 -38.24 4.10 6.94
N GLU A 273 -37.17 4.89 6.84
CA GLU A 273 -36.41 5.03 5.59
C GLU A 273 -35.81 3.70 5.14
N ALA A 274 -35.38 2.86 6.09
CA ALA A 274 -34.89 1.52 5.81
C ALA A 274 -35.99 0.49 5.49
N GLY A 275 -37.28 0.86 5.59
CA GLY A 275 -38.39 -0.08 5.43
C GLY A 275 -38.48 -1.14 6.54
N LEU A 276 -37.95 -0.87 7.74
CA LEU A 276 -37.85 -1.82 8.85
C LEU A 276 -38.62 -1.33 10.08
N SER A 277 -39.04 -2.28 10.94
CA SER A 277 -39.48 -1.93 12.30
C SER A 277 -38.29 -1.44 13.13
N GLU A 278 -38.54 -0.58 14.12
CA GLU A 278 -37.48 -0.03 14.99
C GLU A 278 -36.66 -1.12 15.69
N ARG A 279 -37.33 -2.18 16.16
CA ARG A 279 -36.69 -3.32 16.83
C ARG A 279 -35.75 -4.06 15.88
N THR A 280 -36.22 -4.37 14.67
CA THR A 280 -35.40 -5.06 13.65
C THR A 280 -34.25 -4.17 13.20
N PHE A 281 -34.51 -2.88 12.98
CA PHE A 281 -33.50 -1.90 12.64
C PHE A 281 -32.41 -1.81 13.70
N ALA A 282 -32.76 -1.59 14.97
CA ALA A 282 -31.81 -1.46 16.07
C ALA A 282 -30.97 -2.73 16.30
N ARG A 283 -31.59 -3.91 16.18
CA ARG A 283 -30.86 -5.19 16.25
C ARG A 283 -29.86 -5.32 15.11
N ARG A 284 -30.33 -5.16 13.88
CA ARG A 284 -29.48 -5.24 12.69
C ARG A 284 -28.34 -4.21 12.70
N PHE A 285 -28.63 -2.99 13.16
CA PHE A 285 -27.63 -1.94 13.32
C PHE A 285 -26.50 -2.36 14.27
N ARG A 286 -26.86 -3.01 15.38
CA ARG A 286 -25.88 -3.53 16.34
C ARG A 286 -25.10 -4.71 15.78
N ASP A 287 -25.78 -5.64 15.11
CA ASP A 287 -25.16 -6.84 14.55
C ASP A 287 -24.18 -6.48 13.42
N THR A 288 -24.51 -5.46 12.61
CA THR A 288 -23.70 -5.04 11.46
C THR A 288 -22.64 -3.98 11.82
N LEU A 289 -22.95 -3.01 12.67
CA LEU A 289 -22.07 -1.85 12.94
C LEU A 289 -21.50 -1.82 14.37
N GLY A 290 -21.81 -2.81 15.20
CA GLY A 290 -21.32 -2.91 16.58
C GLY A 290 -21.79 -1.77 17.50
N THR A 291 -22.77 -0.98 17.09
CA THR A 291 -23.22 0.21 17.81
C THR A 291 -24.73 0.40 17.69
N THR A 292 -25.28 1.37 18.44
CA THR A 292 -26.70 1.73 18.36
C THR A 292 -26.91 2.85 17.33
N PRO A 293 -28.08 2.92 16.66
CA PRO A 293 -28.35 3.96 15.67
C PRO A 293 -28.14 5.39 16.18
N LEU A 294 -28.58 5.70 17.41
CA LEU A 294 -28.41 7.03 18.01
C LEU A 294 -26.93 7.37 18.23
N ARG A 295 -26.15 6.41 18.75
CA ARG A 295 -24.70 6.60 18.96
C ARG A 295 -23.96 6.82 17.64
N TRP A 296 -24.32 6.08 16.60
CA TRP A 296 -23.77 6.27 15.26
C TRP A 296 -24.09 7.66 14.70
N LEU A 297 -25.36 8.09 14.78
CA LEU A 297 -25.76 9.41 14.31
C LEU A 297 -24.98 10.53 15.00
N LEU A 298 -24.80 10.45 16.32
CA LEU A 298 -23.99 11.40 17.08
C LEU A 298 -22.52 11.40 16.63
N GLN A 299 -21.95 10.24 16.29
CA GLN A 299 -20.57 10.15 15.78
C GLN A 299 -20.42 10.78 14.40
N GLU A 300 -21.36 10.55 13.48
CA GLU A 300 -21.34 11.18 12.15
C GLU A 300 -21.47 12.71 12.25
N ARG A 301 -22.33 13.20 13.15
CA ARG A 301 -22.45 14.63 13.43
C ARG A 301 -21.17 15.24 14.02
N VAL A 302 -20.48 14.52 14.92
CA VAL A 302 -19.17 14.96 15.42
C VAL A 302 -18.14 15.00 14.29
N ARG A 303 -18.11 14.00 13.39
CA ARG A 303 -17.20 13.99 12.23
C ARG A 303 -17.43 15.18 11.31
N LEU A 304 -18.68 15.48 10.98
CA LEU A 304 -19.02 16.67 10.19
C LEU A 304 -18.59 17.96 10.90
N ALA A 305 -18.78 18.05 12.22
CA ALA A 305 -18.30 19.19 12.99
C ALA A 305 -16.76 19.31 12.98
N GLN A 306 -16.02 18.21 13.03
CA GLN A 306 -14.55 18.21 12.88
C GLN A 306 -14.13 18.77 11.51
N GLU A 307 -14.74 18.26 10.44
CA GLU A 307 -14.48 18.73 9.07
C GLU A 307 -14.74 20.24 8.93
N LEU A 308 -15.87 20.73 9.44
CA LEU A 308 -16.21 22.16 9.40
C LEU A 308 -15.25 23.01 10.25
N LEU A 309 -14.81 22.53 11.42
CA LEU A 309 -13.85 23.24 12.26
C LEU A 309 -12.47 23.35 11.62
N GLU A 310 -12.08 22.34 10.83
CA GLU A 310 -10.81 22.25 10.11
C GLU A 310 -10.80 23.08 8.83
N THR A 311 -11.92 23.08 8.08
CA THR A 311 -12.00 23.65 6.73
C THR A 311 -12.60 25.04 6.65
N THR A 312 -13.31 25.50 7.69
CA THR A 312 -14.02 26.80 7.69
C THR A 312 -13.72 27.65 8.91
N ASP A 313 -13.91 28.98 8.77
CA ASP A 313 -13.84 29.98 9.84
C ASP A 313 -15.15 30.14 10.63
N GLU A 314 -16.15 29.32 10.36
CA GLU A 314 -17.50 29.53 10.87
C GLU A 314 -17.55 29.49 12.41
N PRO A 315 -18.39 30.32 13.06
CA PRO A 315 -18.60 30.24 14.50
C PRO A 315 -19.07 28.85 14.93
N VAL A 316 -18.71 28.44 16.16
CA VAL A 316 -19.11 27.14 16.72
C VAL A 316 -20.65 26.98 16.76
N GLU A 317 -21.39 28.08 16.91
CA GLU A 317 -22.85 28.09 16.85
C GLU A 317 -23.36 27.67 15.46
N THR A 318 -22.83 28.27 14.39
CA THR A 318 -23.16 27.91 13.00
C THR A 318 -22.84 26.46 12.70
N ILE A 319 -21.67 25.99 13.15
CA ILE A 319 -21.26 24.59 12.98
C ILE A 319 -22.21 23.65 13.73
N ALA A 320 -22.69 24.02 14.92
CA ALA A 320 -23.64 23.20 15.66
C ALA A 320 -24.97 23.03 14.93
N HIS A 321 -25.46 24.08 14.25
CA HIS A 321 -26.65 23.98 13.40
C HIS A 321 -26.39 23.08 12.19
N ARG A 322 -25.31 23.32 11.44
CA ARG A 322 -24.97 22.55 10.22
C ARG A 322 -24.67 21.07 10.50
N ALA A 323 -24.12 20.77 11.67
CA ALA A 323 -23.88 19.40 12.11
C ALA A 323 -25.09 18.77 12.81
N GLY A 324 -26.23 19.47 12.91
CA GLY A 324 -27.47 18.93 13.48
C GLY A 324 -27.49 18.77 15.01
N PHE A 325 -26.61 19.46 15.73
CA PHE A 325 -26.67 19.55 17.21
C PHE A 325 -27.64 20.62 17.71
N GLY A 326 -28.01 21.55 16.84
CA GLY A 326 -28.98 22.62 17.09
C GLY A 326 -28.45 23.75 17.98
N THR A 327 -27.57 23.48 18.95
CA THR A 327 -26.96 24.50 19.80
C THR A 327 -25.48 24.22 20.03
N ALA A 328 -24.68 25.27 20.23
CA ALA A 328 -23.26 25.09 20.57
C ALA A 328 -23.05 24.30 21.88
N ALA A 329 -23.99 24.38 22.83
CA ALA A 329 -23.92 23.61 24.08
C ALA A 329 -23.98 22.09 23.82
N ASN A 330 -24.93 21.65 22.99
CA ASN A 330 -25.06 20.23 22.60
C ASN A 330 -23.84 19.75 21.82
N LEU A 331 -23.35 20.55 20.87
CA LEU A 331 -22.13 20.24 20.13
C LEU A 331 -20.97 20.05 21.12
N ARG A 332 -20.71 21.00 22.03
CA ARG A 332 -19.62 20.90 23.01
C ARG A 332 -19.73 19.65 23.89
N HIS A 333 -20.94 19.30 24.33
CA HIS A 333 -21.18 18.11 25.15
C HIS A 333 -20.79 16.82 24.40
N HIS A 334 -21.34 16.60 23.21
CA HIS A 334 -21.10 15.38 22.44
C HIS A 334 -19.70 15.33 21.83
N PHE A 335 -19.17 16.48 21.41
CA PHE A 335 -17.81 16.59 20.87
C PHE A 335 -16.78 16.21 21.93
N ARG A 336 -16.84 16.78 23.15
CA ARG A 336 -15.91 16.41 24.24
C ARG A 336 -15.99 14.94 24.63
N ARG A 337 -17.18 14.35 24.64
CA ARG A 337 -17.36 12.92 24.92
C ARG A 337 -16.74 12.02 23.85
N THR A 338 -16.56 12.54 22.63
CA THR A 338 -16.04 11.77 21.49
C THR A 338 -14.56 12.04 21.23
N THR A 339 -14.10 13.29 21.34
CA THR A 339 -12.74 13.72 20.97
C THR A 339 -11.87 14.11 22.16
N THR A 340 -12.41 14.08 23.39
CA THR A 340 -11.77 14.50 24.65
C THR A 340 -11.43 16.00 24.78
N VAL A 341 -11.48 16.77 23.69
CA VAL A 341 -11.18 18.22 23.66
C VAL A 341 -12.41 19.05 23.26
N SER A 342 -12.36 20.36 23.50
CA SER A 342 -13.42 21.27 23.06
C SER A 342 -13.34 21.57 21.55
N PRO A 343 -14.44 21.93 20.86
CA PRO A 343 -14.41 22.37 19.46
C PRO A 343 -13.41 23.50 19.18
N ALA A 344 -13.29 24.47 20.10
CA ALA A 344 -12.37 25.60 19.96
C ALA A 344 -10.90 25.15 20.06
N THR A 345 -10.60 24.30 21.05
CA THR A 345 -9.27 23.70 21.21
C THR A 345 -8.91 22.85 19.99
N TYR A 346 -9.86 22.05 19.49
CA TYR A 346 -9.70 21.23 18.31
C TYR A 346 -9.33 22.07 17.09
N ARG A 347 -10.11 23.12 16.79
CA ARG A 347 -9.81 24.06 15.70
C ARG A 347 -8.42 24.64 15.81
N HIS A 348 -8.02 25.09 17.00
CA HIS A 348 -6.70 25.69 17.22
C HIS A 348 -5.57 24.71 16.88
N VAL A 349 -5.61 23.48 17.41
CA VAL A 349 -4.58 22.46 17.18
C VAL A 349 -4.43 22.12 15.69
N PHE A 350 -5.54 21.88 14.99
CA PHE A 350 -5.47 21.45 13.59
C PHE A 350 -5.17 22.60 12.62
N ARG A 351 -5.54 23.85 12.95
CA ARG A 351 -5.15 25.00 12.14
C ARG A 351 -3.69 25.40 12.27
N HIS A 352 -3.10 25.27 13.45
CA HIS A 352 -1.66 25.52 13.61
C HIS A 352 -0.83 24.47 12.86
N ARG A 353 -1.33 23.23 12.74
CA ARG A 353 -0.71 22.19 11.91
C ARG A 353 -0.81 22.50 10.41
N SER A 354 -1.98 22.96 9.93
CA SER A 354 -2.18 23.34 8.52
C SER A 354 -1.43 24.63 8.12
N ALA A 355 -1.33 25.60 9.04
CA ALA A 355 -0.56 26.84 8.82
C ALA A 355 0.96 26.58 8.85
N GLY A 356 1.45 25.69 9.73
CA GLY A 356 2.86 25.28 9.76
C GLY A 356 3.31 24.51 8.53
N VAL A 357 2.40 23.78 7.87
CA VAL A 357 2.66 23.12 6.58
C VAL A 357 2.63 24.10 5.40
N ARG A 358 1.79 25.14 5.44
CA ARG A 358 1.78 26.21 4.39
C ARG A 358 2.91 27.23 4.52
N ALA A 359 3.41 27.50 5.72
CA ALA A 359 4.50 28.46 5.95
C ALA A 359 5.90 27.95 5.52
N LYS A 360 6.02 26.67 5.13
CA LYS A 360 7.27 26.05 4.69
C LYS A 360 7.35 25.89 3.15
N ALA A 361 6.89 26.89 2.41
CA ALA A 361 7.29 27.06 1.00
C ALA A 361 8.71 27.67 0.98
N PRO A 362 9.61 27.22 0.08
CA PRO A 362 11.00 27.67 0.10
C PRO A 362 11.08 29.17 -0.25
N THR A 363 11.49 29.98 0.71
CA THR A 363 11.98 31.32 0.47
C THR A 363 13.22 31.22 -0.43
N ARG A 364 13.15 31.89 -1.58
CA ARG A 364 14.28 32.13 -2.49
C ARG A 364 15.49 32.64 -1.67
N PRO A 365 16.70 32.11 -1.88
CA PRO A 365 17.87 32.56 -1.12
C PRO A 365 18.14 34.05 -1.41
N PRO A 366 18.61 34.83 -0.42
CA PRO A 366 18.87 36.25 -0.63
C PRO A 366 20.02 36.44 -1.63
N GLU A 367 19.77 37.30 -2.62
CA GLU A 367 20.79 37.81 -3.53
C GLU A 367 21.90 38.51 -2.74
N ARG A 368 23.15 38.17 -3.04
CA ARG A 368 24.33 38.83 -2.48
C ARG A 368 24.33 40.29 -2.96
N PRO A 369 24.47 41.30 -2.07
CA PRO A 369 24.62 42.68 -2.52
C PRO A 369 25.95 42.87 -3.25
N GLY A 370 25.87 43.48 -4.43
CA GLY A 370 27.02 43.85 -5.25
C GLY A 370 27.94 44.85 -4.55
N LEU A 371 29.24 44.68 -4.80
CA LEU A 371 30.26 45.67 -4.48
C LEU A 371 30.16 46.88 -5.42
N SER A 372 30.35 48.07 -4.85
CA SER A 372 31.03 49.20 -5.51
C SER A 372 31.55 50.20 -4.46
N PRO A 373 32.58 51.01 -4.80
CA PRO A 373 33.81 51.10 -4.00
C PRO A 373 34.03 52.44 -3.28
N GLY A 374 34.93 52.46 -2.28
CA GLY A 374 35.52 53.69 -1.75
C GLY A 374 36.35 53.55 -0.47
N SER A 375 37.69 53.51 -0.62
CA SER A 375 38.78 54.21 0.14
C SER A 375 38.73 54.29 1.68
N ALA A 376 39.76 54.09 2.51
CA ALA A 376 41.17 53.68 2.41
C ALA A 376 41.75 53.57 3.86
N ALA A 377 42.99 53.07 3.95
CA ALA A 377 43.90 52.96 5.11
C ALA A 377 43.65 51.74 6.03
N GLY A 378 44.59 50.83 6.27
CA GLY A 378 46.01 50.75 5.91
C GLY A 378 46.73 49.98 7.03
N THR A 379 47.20 48.76 6.76
CA THR A 379 48.44 48.16 7.31
C THR A 379 48.59 46.73 6.78
N ALA A 380 49.80 46.42 6.32
CA ALA A 380 50.26 45.13 5.79
C ALA A 380 51.40 44.63 6.70
N PRO A 381 52.08 43.49 6.42
CA PRO A 381 51.64 42.25 5.77
C PRO A 381 52.07 40.99 6.58
N LEU A 382 51.55 39.81 6.22
CA LEU A 382 52.31 38.56 6.33
C LEU A 382 52.10 37.72 5.06
N ALA A 383 53.21 37.28 4.49
CA ALA A 383 53.36 36.68 3.18
C ALA A 383 53.21 35.15 3.20
N HIS A 384 52.73 34.57 2.09
CA HIS A 384 53.15 33.28 1.53
C HIS A 384 52.65 33.13 0.06
N PRO A 385 53.28 32.27 -0.77
CA PRO A 385 53.59 32.57 -2.17
C PRO A 385 52.57 32.11 -3.21
N ALA A 386 52.74 32.67 -4.42
CA ALA A 386 51.90 32.59 -5.61
C ALA A 386 51.91 31.22 -6.35
N PRO A 387 50.88 30.94 -7.17
CA PRO A 387 50.73 29.71 -7.96
C PRO A 387 51.48 29.74 -9.30
N GLN A 388 51.85 28.56 -9.80
CA GLN A 388 52.54 28.35 -11.07
C GLN A 388 51.62 28.52 -12.30
N PRO A 389 52.16 28.93 -13.47
CA PRO A 389 51.42 29.12 -14.73
C PRO A 389 51.21 27.80 -15.52
N PRO A 390 50.33 27.80 -16.55
CA PRO A 390 49.88 26.57 -17.21
C PRO A 390 50.89 26.02 -18.22
N GLU A 391 51.06 24.70 -18.24
CA GLU A 391 51.86 23.98 -19.24
C GLU A 391 51.14 23.86 -20.59
N GLN A 392 51.96 23.90 -21.63
CA GLN A 392 51.65 23.95 -23.05
C GLN A 392 51.47 22.53 -23.62
N SER A 393 50.49 22.35 -24.52
CA SER A 393 50.38 21.15 -25.37
C SER A 393 51.45 21.15 -26.48
N PRO A 394 52.00 19.98 -26.88
CA PRO A 394 52.70 19.84 -28.15
C PRO A 394 51.78 19.31 -29.29
N PRO A 395 52.20 19.42 -30.56
CA PRO A 395 51.33 19.40 -31.74
C PRO A 395 51.29 18.05 -32.46
N VAL A 396 50.22 17.77 -33.20
CA VAL A 396 50.24 16.84 -34.35
C VAL A 396 49.41 17.43 -35.49
N HIS A 397 50.06 17.66 -36.63
CA HIS A 397 49.48 18.16 -37.89
C HIS A 397 48.96 17.00 -38.79
N PRO A 398 48.20 17.31 -39.87
CA PRO A 398 47.23 16.41 -40.50
C PRO A 398 47.71 15.78 -41.83
N HIS A 399 47.10 14.66 -42.22
CA HIS A 399 46.94 14.18 -43.60
C HIS A 399 45.58 13.44 -43.66
N ALA A 400 44.53 13.96 -44.32
CA ALA A 400 44.26 14.08 -45.76
C ALA A 400 43.77 12.77 -46.43
N LEU A 401 42.44 12.75 -46.73
CA LEU A 401 41.74 12.26 -47.95
C LEU A 401 41.98 10.79 -48.40
N THR A 402 41.00 9.97 -48.81
CA THR A 402 39.92 10.21 -49.81
C THR A 402 38.88 9.04 -49.73
N PRO A 403 37.72 9.12 -50.44
CA PRO A 403 36.52 8.32 -50.21
C PRO A 403 36.46 7.02 -51.03
N LEU A 404 35.61 6.09 -50.62
CA LEU A 404 35.15 5.00 -51.49
C LEU A 404 33.76 5.33 -52.03
N SER A 405 33.73 5.56 -53.33
CA SER A 405 32.54 5.66 -54.16
C SER A 405 31.89 4.30 -54.33
N ASP A 406 30.56 4.31 -54.27
CA ASP A 406 29.65 3.36 -54.93
C ASP A 406 29.98 3.26 -56.43
N PRO A 407 29.78 2.11 -57.10
CA PRO A 407 28.56 1.98 -57.90
C PRO A 407 27.96 0.55 -58.04
N THR A 408 26.65 0.47 -57.81
CA THR A 408 25.58 -0.17 -58.63
C THR A 408 25.69 -1.60 -59.21
N LEU A 409 24.60 -2.34 -58.93
CA LEU A 409 23.74 -3.16 -59.84
C LEU A 409 24.30 -4.43 -60.52
N HIS A 410 23.80 -5.59 -60.07
CA HIS A 410 22.99 -6.60 -60.78
C HIS A 410 22.85 -7.79 -59.80
N GLY A 411 21.70 -8.41 -59.52
CA GLY A 411 20.51 -8.59 -60.32
C GLY A 411 20.55 -9.93 -61.06
N GLU A 412 20.63 -11.05 -60.34
CA GLU A 412 20.00 -12.37 -60.58
C GLU A 412 20.20 -13.29 -59.36
#